data_AF-A0A699QQP5-F1
#
_entry.id   AF-A0A699QQP5-F1
#
_cell.length_a   1.000
_cell.length_b   1.000
_cell.length_c   1.000
_cell.angle_alpha   90.00
_cell.angle_beta   90.00
_cell.angle_gamma   90.00
#
_symmetry.space_group_name_H-M   'P 1'
#
loop_
_entity.id
_entity.type
_entity.pdbx_description
1 polymer ?
#
loop_
_entity_poly.entity_id
_entity_poly.type
_entity_poly.pdbx_seq_one_letter_code
_entity_poly.pdbx_strand_id
1 'polypeptide(L)' 'GKYAIDVEPIVPRLRNNREAHLDYLKHLKKSVETIRDIVEEVKVVRPLDSSIVSACRYTKHSQELLEYAIGTCLQDSYQ' A
#
# COMPACT_ATOMS: atom_id res chain seq x y z
N GLY A 1 8.45 10.36 14.49
CA GLY A 1 7.13 11.01 14.29
C GLY A 1 6.03 10.01 14.63
N LYS A 2 4.77 10.45 14.76
CA LYS A 2 3.61 9.58 15.08
C LYS A 2 3.42 8.42 14.09
N TYR A 3 3.85 8.62 12.85
CA TYR A 3 3.86 7.61 11.79
C TYR A 3 5.28 7.36 11.32
N ALA A 4 5.58 6.10 11.02
CA ALA A 4 6.76 5.68 10.30
C ALA A 4 6.29 4.93 9.05
N ILE A 5 6.69 5.41 7.88
CA ILE A 5 6.45 4.73 6.60
C ILE A 5 7.81 4.26 6.14
N ASP A 6 8.01 2.95 6.18
CA ASP A 6 9.19 2.30 5.63
C ASP A 6 8.77 1.59 4.35
N VAL A 7 9.39 1.99 3.23
CA VAL A 7 9.15 1.41 1.91
C VAL A 7 10.51 1.12 1.30
N GLU A 8 11.12 0.01 1.71
CA GLU A 8 12.32 -0.47 1.06
C GLU A 8 12.00 -0.97 -0.35
N PRO A 9 12.76 -0.55 -1.38
CA PRO A 9 12.55 -1.03 -2.74
C PRO A 9 12.91 -2.52 -2.85
N ILE A 10 12.20 -3.25 -3.71
CA ILE A 10 12.55 -4.64 -4.04
C ILE A 10 13.98 -4.68 -4.58
N VAL A 11 14.84 -5.42 -3.90
CA VAL A 11 16.20 -5.71 -4.35
C VAL A 11 16.14 -6.28 -5.77
N PRO A 12 16.82 -5.69 -6.79
CA PRO A 12 16.67 -6.08 -8.19
C PRO A 12 16.85 -7.58 -8.46
N ARG A 13 17.72 -8.25 -7.70
CA ARG A 13 17.99 -9.70 -7.81
C ARG A 13 16.85 -10.58 -7.32
N LEU A 14 15.96 -10.06 -6.46
CA LEU A 14 14.80 -10.78 -5.92
C LEU A 14 13.53 -10.55 -6.73
N ARG A 15 13.57 -9.78 -7.81
CA ARG A 15 12.39 -9.46 -8.64
C ARG A 15 11.68 -10.68 -9.22
N ASN A 16 12.39 -11.79 -9.41
CA ASN A 16 11.81 -13.05 -9.90
C ASN A 16 11.45 -14.04 -8.77
N ASN A 17 11.70 -13.67 -7.51
CA ASN A 17 11.34 -14.50 -6.35
C ASN A 17 9.92 -14.15 -5.92
N ARG A 18 9.01 -15.11 -6.06
CA ARG A 18 7.59 -14.97 -5.71
C ARG A 18 7.36 -14.68 -4.22
N GLU A 19 8.11 -15.34 -3.34
CA GLU A 19 8.00 -15.11 -1.89
C GLU A 19 8.44 -13.71 -1.52
N ALA A 20 9.55 -13.23 -2.10
CA ALA A 20 10.01 -11.86 -1.94
C ALA A 20 9.00 -10.83 -2.49
N HIS A 21 8.32 -11.15 -3.60
CA HIS A 21 7.27 -10.30 -4.15
C HIS A 21 6.04 -10.23 -3.22
N LEU A 22 5.59 -11.38 -2.70
CA LEU A 22 4.48 -11.44 -1.76
C LEU A 22 4.80 -10.71 -0.45
N ASP A 23 6.00 -10.88 0.07
CA ASP A 23 6.47 -10.19 1.27
C ASP A 23 6.48 -8.67 1.06
N TYR A 24 7.04 -8.21 -0.05
CA TYR A 24 6.99 -6.79 -0.43
C TYR A 24 5.56 -6.25 -0.56
N LEU A 25 4.64 -6.99 -1.20
CA LEU A 25 3.25 -6.56 -1.33
C LEU A 25 2.56 -6.45 0.05
N LYS A 26 2.83 -7.36 0.98
CA LYS A 26 2.32 -7.28 2.36
C LYS A 26 2.88 -6.07 3.11
N HIS A 27 4.18 -5.81 2.96
CA HIS A 27 4.81 -4.61 3.52
C HIS A 27 4.20 -3.32 2.94
N LEU A 28 4.01 -3.26 1.63
CA LEU A 28 3.38 -2.13 0.96
C LEU A 28 1.92 -1.94 1.41
N LYS A 29 1.16 -3.02 1.61
CA LYS A 29 -0.20 -2.94 2.17
C LYS A 29 -0.22 -2.23 3.53
N LYS A 30 0.70 -2.59 4.43
CA LYS A 30 0.83 -1.93 5.74
C LYS A 30 1.18 -0.44 5.63
N SER A 31 2.05 -0.07 4.70
CA SER A 31 2.38 1.34 4.44
C SER A 31 1.19 2.12 3.88
N VAL A 32 0.41 1.53 2.96
CA VAL A 32 -0.81 2.16 2.43
C VAL A 32 -1.89 2.30 3.50
N GLU A 33 -2.05 1.35 4.41
CA GLU A 33 -2.92 1.47 5.59
C GLU A 33 -2.50 2.63 6.50
N THR A 34 -1.20 2.78 6.74
CA THR A 34 -0.67 3.90 7.52
C THR A 34 -0.95 5.24 6.84
N ILE A 35 -0.79 5.33 5.51
CA ILE A 35 -1.12 6.53 4.73
C ILE A 35 -2.62 6.84 4.82
N ARG A 36 -3.49 5.83 4.78
CA ARG A 36 -4.95 6.04 4.93
C ARG A 36 -5.26 6.69 6.26
N ASP A 37 -4.67 6.20 7.35
CA ASP A 37 -4.92 6.75 8.69
C ASP A 37 -4.45 8.22 8.78
N ILE A 38 -3.29 8.54 8.19
CA ILE A 38 -2.79 9.92 8.10
C ILE A 38 -3.77 10.80 7.31
N VAL A 39 -4.19 10.35 6.13
CA VAL A 39 -5.03 11.13 5.24
C VAL A 39 -6.41 11.36 5.87
N GLU A 40 -6.99 10.37 6.56
CA GLU A 40 -8.27 10.56 7.27
C GLU A 40 -8.12 11.53 8.45
N GLU A 41 -7.02 11.50 9.21
CA GLU A 41 -6.76 12.51 10.25
C GLU A 41 -6.65 13.93 9.69
N VAL A 42 -5.91 14.11 8.59
CA VAL A 42 -5.74 15.44 7.98
C VAL A 42 -7.03 15.93 7.33
N LYS A 43 -7.82 15.04 6.76
CA LYS A 43 -9.12 15.36 6.15
C LYS A 43 -10.14 15.89 7.16
N VAL A 44 -10.09 15.45 8.42
CA VAL A 44 -10.92 16.03 9.49
C VAL A 44 -10.62 17.51 9.67
N VAL A 45 -9.35 17.91 9.56
CA VAL A 45 -8.90 19.30 9.71
C VAL A 45 -9.13 20.11 8.43
N ARG A 46 -8.93 19.51 7.26
CA ARG A 46 -8.96 20.18 5.95
C ARG A 46 -9.80 19.40 4.92
N PRO A 47 -11.12 19.28 5.11
CA PRO A 47 -11.96 18.40 4.29
C PRO A 47 -12.13 18.86 2.84
N LEU A 48 -11.96 20.15 2.56
CA LEU A 48 -12.09 20.73 1.22
C LEU A 48 -10.76 20.85 0.47
N ASP A 49 -9.64 20.42 1.08
CA ASP A 49 -8.35 20.46 0.41
C ASP A 49 -8.31 19.44 -0.73
N SER A 50 -8.14 19.93 -1.95
CA SER A 50 -8.16 19.10 -3.16
C SER A 50 -7.03 18.06 -3.18
N SER A 51 -5.89 18.35 -2.55
CA SER A 51 -4.76 17.43 -2.45
C SER A 51 -5.09 16.29 -1.49
N ILE A 52 -5.73 16.60 -0.36
CA ILE A 52 -6.19 15.59 0.61
C ILE A 52 -7.31 14.73 0.05
N VAL A 53 -8.28 15.32 -0.66
CA VAL A 53 -9.33 14.57 -1.36
C VAL A 53 -8.74 13.62 -2.41
N SER A 54 -7.73 14.09 -3.16
CA SER A 54 -7.02 13.26 -4.14
C SER A 54 -6.24 12.14 -3.47
N ALA A 55 -5.50 12.43 -2.39
CA ALA A 55 -4.78 11.44 -1.60
C ALA A 55 -5.72 10.34 -1.09
N CYS A 56 -6.89 10.70 -0.53
CA CYS A 56 -7.92 9.74 -0.10
C CYS A 56 -8.29 8.76 -1.21
N ARG A 57 -8.52 9.26 -2.43
CA ARG A 57 -8.90 8.43 -3.59
C ARG A 57 -7.76 7.49 -3.98
N TYR A 58 -6.54 8.01 -4.10
CA TYR A 58 -5.38 7.20 -4.46
C TYR A 58 -5.07 6.11 -3.43
N THR A 59 -5.19 6.42 -2.13
CA THR A 59 -4.97 5.42 -1.08
C THR A 59 -6.01 4.31 -1.15
N LYS A 60 -7.29 4.62 -1.39
CA LYS A 60 -8.34 3.61 -1.59
C LYS A 60 -8.05 2.69 -2.78
N HIS A 61 -7.76 3.26 -3.95
CA HIS A 61 -7.43 2.47 -5.13
C HIS A 61 -6.16 1.64 -4.96
N SER A 62 -5.17 2.15 -4.22
CA SER A 62 -3.96 1.40 -3.89
C SER A 62 -4.29 0.18 -2.99
N GLN A 63 -5.22 0.32 -2.04
CA GLN A 63 -5.64 -0.81 -1.20
C GLN A 63 -6.34 -1.90 -2.03
N GLU A 64 -7.29 -1.51 -2.87
CA GLU A 64 -8.00 -2.42 -3.78
C GLU A 64 -7.03 -3.17 -4.69
N LEU A 65 -6.07 -2.45 -5.29
CA LEU A 65 -5.07 -3.04 -6.17
C LEU A 65 -4.13 -4.00 -5.42
N LEU A 66 -3.71 -3.66 -4.20
CA LEU A 66 -2.84 -4.52 -3.40
C LEU A 66 -3.56 -5.79 -2.95
N GLU A 67 -4.84 -5.70 -2.59
CA GLU A 67 -5.65 -6.87 -2.25
C GLU A 67 -5.79 -7.82 -3.44
N TYR A 68 -6.06 -7.26 -4.62
CA TYR A 68 -6.06 -8.04 -5.87
C TYR A 68 -4.69 -8.69 -6.15
N ALA A 69 -3.60 -7.91 -6.10
CA ALA A 69 -2.26 -8.41 -6.39
C ALA A 69 -1.77 -9.47 -5.40
N ILE A 70 -2.08 -9.34 -4.11
CA ILE A 70 -1.78 -10.36 -3.11
C ILE A 70 -2.59 -11.62 -3.39
N GLY A 71 -3.88 -11.48 -3.74
CA GLY A 71 -4.76 -12.59 -4.10
C GLY A 71 -4.24 -13.39 -5.28
N THR A 72 -3.84 -12.73 -6.37
CA THR A 72 -3.28 -13.41 -7.56
C THR A 72 -1.95 -14.08 -7.24
N CYS A 73 -1.07 -13.39 -6.49
CA CYS A 73 0.20 -13.98 -6.07
C CYS A 73 0.01 -15.26 -5.26
N LEU A 74 -1.06 -15.39 -4.46
CA LEU A 74 -1.38 -16.59 -3.69
C LEU A 74 -2.07 -17.69 -4.53
N GLN A 75 -2.79 -17.35 -5.59
CA GLN A 75 -3.39 -18.35 -6.47
C GLN A 75 -2.35 -19.12 -7.27
N ASP A 76 -1.27 -18.47 -7.69
CA ASP A 76 -0.14 -19.11 -8.36
C ASP A 76 0.65 -20.11 -7.46
N SER A 77 0.29 -20.29 -6.17
CA SER A 77 0.89 -21.38 -5.35
C SER A 77 0.33 -22.75 -5.64
N TYR A 78 -0.86 -22.82 -6.24
CA TYR A 78 -1.62 -24.07 -6.37
C TYR A 78 -1.45 -24.73 -7.75
N GLN A 79 -0.48 -24.26 -8.53
CA GLN A 79 -0.15 -24.74 -9.87
C GLN A 79 1.31 -25.18 -9.91
#